data_AF-A0A7W0UY29-F1
#
_entry.id   AF-A0A7W0UY29-F1
#
_cell.length_a   1.000
_cell.length_b   1.000
_cell.length_c   1.000
_cell.angle_alpha   90.00
_cell.angle_beta   90.00
_cell.angle_gamma   90.00
#
_symmetry.space_group_name_H-M   'P 1'
#
loop_
_entity.id
_entity.type
_entity.pdbx_description
1 polymer ?
#
loop_
_entity_poly.entity_id
_entity_poly.type
_entity_poly.pdbx_seq_one_letter_code
_entity_poly.pdbx_strand_id
1 'polypeptide(L)' 'MNELTERVWAVLSERGCIARNLVYEEATKLVRKLAREETRGLCIVTNDVARRLPETEQCPDNSSSKPTEPRAAA' A
#
# COMPACT_ATOMS: atom_id res chain seq x y z
N MET A 1 -16.42 -13.65 6.81
CA MET A 1 -15.74 -12.55 6.09
C MET A 1 -14.36 -13.04 5.71
N ASN A 2 -13.91 -12.80 4.48
CA ASN A 2 -12.60 -13.24 4.00
C ASN A 2 -11.64 -12.05 4.08
N GLU A 3 -10.94 -11.92 5.22
CA GLU A 3 -9.99 -10.82 5.51
C GLU A 3 -8.94 -10.62 4.40
N LEU A 4 -8.62 -11.69 3.66
CA LEU A 4 -7.73 -11.66 2.50
C LEU A 4 -8.23 -10.76 1.35
N THR A 5 -9.54 -10.54 1.26
CA THR A 5 -10.18 -9.68 0.24
C THR A 5 -10.40 -8.25 0.71
N GLU A 6 -10.11 -7.95 1.97
CA GLU A 6 -10.24 -6.61 2.51
C GLU A 6 -9.02 -5.76 2.17
N ARG A 7 -9.23 -4.46 1.94
CA ARG A 7 -8.18 -3.50 1.59
C ARG A 7 -7.42 -3.02 2.83
N VAL A 8 -6.95 -3.97 3.63
CA VAL A 8 -6.29 -3.73 4.91
C VAL A 8 -4.79 -4.03 4.88
N TRP A 9 -4.26 -4.45 3.74
CA TRP A 9 -2.87 -4.90 3.60
C TRP A 9 -1.97 -3.79 3.05
N ALA A 10 -0.71 -3.82 3.47
CA ALA A 10 0.36 -2.94 3.04
C ALA A 10 1.65 -3.74 2.81
N VAL A 11 2.49 -3.25 1.90
CA VAL A 11 3.80 -3.83 1.60
C VAL A 11 4.87 -2.82 1.97
N LEU A 12 5.82 -3.27 2.78
CA LEU A 12 6.98 -2.51 3.23
C LEU A 12 8.26 -3.12 2.66
N SER A 13 9.30 -2.30 2.58
CA SER A 13 10.68 -2.69 2.30
C SER A 13 11.59 -2.19 3.41
N GLU A 14 12.88 -2.52 3.36
CA GLU A 14 13.89 -1.94 4.25
C GLU A 14 13.94 -0.40 4.23
N ARG A 15 13.50 0.22 3.12
CA ARG A 15 13.52 1.67 2.92
C ARG A 15 12.27 2.37 3.41
N GLY A 16 11.19 1.62 3.65
CA GLY A 16 9.91 2.18 4.05
C GLY A 16 8.71 1.55 3.36
N CYS A 17 7.60 2.28 3.42
CA CYS A 17 6.32 1.80 2.92
C CYS A 17 6.21 1.97 1.40
N ILE A 18 6.00 0.85 0.70
CA ILE A 18 5.91 0.83 -0.76
C ILE A 18 4.47 1.03 -1.23
N ALA A 19 3.51 0.38 -0.57
CA ALA A 19 2.09 0.52 -0.88
C ALA A 19 1.20 0.15 0.31
N ARG A 20 0.00 0.73 0.38
CA ARG A 20 -1.03 0.44 1.40
C ARG A 20 -2.43 0.33 0.78
N ASN A 21 -3.42 -0.08 1.57
CA ASN A 21 -4.81 -0.28 1.14
C ASN A 21 -4.96 -1.36 0.03
N LEU A 22 -4.16 -2.41 0.12
CA LEU A 22 -4.17 -3.55 -0.79
C LEU A 22 -5.05 -4.68 -0.23
N VAL A 23 -5.56 -5.50 -1.13
CA VAL A 23 -6.01 -6.86 -0.77
C VAL A 23 -4.79 -7.79 -0.74
N TYR A 24 -4.89 -8.94 -0.05
CA TYR A 24 -3.75 -9.83 0.16
C TYR A 24 -3.14 -10.35 -1.16
N GLU A 25 -4.00 -10.61 -2.16
CA GLU A 25 -3.54 -11.03 -3.49
C GLU A 25 -2.68 -9.95 -4.17
N GLU A 26 -3.11 -8.68 -4.10
CA GLU A 26 -2.38 -7.55 -4.67
C GLU A 26 -1.05 -7.32 -3.93
N ALA A 27 -1.04 -7.42 -2.61
CA ALA A 27 0.17 -7.36 -1.80
C ALA A 27 1.17 -8.48 -2.18
N THR A 28 0.68 -9.69 -2.40
CA THR A 28 1.51 -10.83 -2.81
C THR A 28 2.09 -10.64 -4.22
N LYS A 29 1.30 -10.15 -5.18
CA LYS A 29 1.78 -9.81 -6.53
C LYS A 29 2.87 -8.74 -6.46
N LEU A 30 2.67 -7.71 -5.64
CA LEU A 30 3.62 -6.63 -5.46
C LEU A 30 4.95 -7.13 -4.88
N VAL A 31 4.92 -7.94 -3.82
CA VAL A 31 6.13 -8.56 -3.25
C VAL A 31 6.87 -9.39 -4.29
N ARG A 32 6.16 -10.22 -5.08
CA ARG A 32 6.78 -11.03 -6.13
C ARG A 32 7.45 -10.18 -7.22
N LYS A 33 6.86 -9.02 -7.53
CA LYS A 33 7.43 -8.07 -8.49
C LYS A 33 8.71 -7.45 -7.93
N LEU A 34 8.64 -6.90 -6.71
CA LEU A 34 9.77 -6.24 -6.05
C LEU A 34 10.92 -7.20 -5.74
N ALA A 35 10.63 -8.46 -5.44
CA ALA A 35 11.63 -9.50 -5.25
C ALA A 35 12.45 -9.77 -6.53
N ARG A 36 11.87 -9.55 -7.72
CA ARG A 36 12.59 -9.63 -9.00
C ARG A 36 13.45 -8.39 -9.27
N GLU A 37 13.11 -7.27 -8.65
CA GLU A 37 13.84 -5.99 -8.75
C GLU A 37 14.94 -5.86 -7.67
N GLU A 38 15.36 -6.98 -7.06
CA GLU A 38 16.38 -7.06 -6.00
C GLU A 38 16.08 -6.22 -4.74
N THR A 39 14.82 -5.83 -4.54
CA THR A 39 14.41 -5.12 -3.32
C THR A 39 14.41 -6.10 -2.14
N ARG A 40 15.15 -5.78 -1.07
CA ARG A 40 15.27 -6.63 0.13
C ARG A 40 14.39 -6.08 1.26
N GLY A 41 14.21 -6.89 2.30
CA GLY A 41 13.40 -6.54 3.47
C GLY A 41 11.90 -6.40 3.16
N LEU A 42 11.37 -7.15 2.17
CA LEU A 42 9.97 -7.09 1.80
C LEU A 42 9.07 -7.77 2.84
N CYS A 43 8.06 -7.08 3.34
CA CYS A 43 7.08 -7.62 4.30
C CYS A 43 5.67 -7.18 3.95
N ILE A 44 4.71 -8.11 4.08
CA ILE A 44 3.27 -7.81 4.01
C ILE A 44 2.78 -7.62 5.45
N VAL A 45 2.19 -6.47 5.73
CA VAL A 45 1.63 -6.13 7.04
C VAL A 45 0.22 -5.56 6.87
N THR A 46 -0.49 -5.32 7.95
CA THR A 46 -1.74 -4.57 7.90
C THR A 46 -1.48 -3.06 7.87
N ASN A 47 -2.45 -2.29 7.37
CA ASN A 47 -2.43 -0.83 7.36
C ASN A 47 -2.20 -0.25 8.75
N ASP A 48 -2.74 -0.89 9.80
CA ASP A 48 -2.58 -0.42 11.17
C ASP A 48 -1.12 -0.51 11.63
N VAL A 49 -0.43 -1.59 11.26
CA VAL A 49 1.01 -1.74 11.50
C VAL A 49 1.80 -0.72 10.68
N ALA A 50 1.46 -0.55 9.40
CA ALA A 50 2.13 0.42 8.54
C ALA A 50 2.03 1.86 9.06
N ARG A 51 0.91 2.24 9.70
CA ARG A 51 0.71 3.57 10.32
C ARG A 51 1.54 3.80 11.58
N ARG A 52 1.95 2.73 12.27
CA ARG A 52 2.72 2.81 13.53
C ARG A 52 4.22 2.88 13.28
N LEU A 53 4.67 2.57 12.07
CA LEU A 53 6.08 2.65 11.72
C LEU A 53 6.48 4.11 11.50
N PRO A 54 7.69 4.50 11.95
CA PRO A 54 8.20 5.84 11.73
C PRO A 54 8.22 6.12 10.22
N GLU A 55 7.80 7.34 9.87
CA GLU A 55 7.48 7.86 8.54
C GLU A 55 8.71 7.94 7.62
N THR A 56 9.39 6.82 7.41
CA THR A 56 10.40 6.72 6.36
C THR A 56 9.64 6.55 5.05
N GLU A 57 9.39 7.71 4.45
CA GLU A 57 8.81 7.94 3.12
C GLU A 57 7.31 7.60 3.01
N GLN A 58 6.52 8.63 2.69
CA GLN A 58 5.07 8.53 2.59
C GLN A 58 4.66 7.45 1.60
N CYS A 59 3.89 6.48 2.10
CA CYS A 59 3.36 5.41 1.29
C CYS A 59 2.35 5.96 0.27
N PRO A 60 2.52 5.71 -1.04
CA PRO A 60 1.52 6.10 -2.02
C PRO A 60 0.20 5.39 -1.68
N ASP A 61 -0.80 6.20 -1.38
CA ASP A 61 -2.14 5.69 -1.12
C ASP A 61 -2.76 5.29 -2.46
N ASN A 62 -2.95 3.99 -2.69
CA ASN A 62 -3.67 3.51 -3.87
C ASN A 62 -5.20 3.73 -3.75
N SER A 63 -5.64 4.68 -2.92
CA SER A 63 -6.93 5.33 -3.07
C SER A 63 -6.90 6.04 -4.41
N SER A 64 -7.44 5.38 -5.42
CA SER A 64 -7.90 5.97 -6.67
C SER A 64 -8.86 7.12 -6.33
N SER A 65 -8.27 8.26 -6.00
CA SER A 65 -8.96 9.51 -5.82
C SER A 65 -9.13 10.03 -7.23
N LYS A 66 -10.32 9.83 -7.81
CA LYS A 66 -10.73 10.74 -8.87
C LYS A 66 -10.60 12.15 -8.28
N PRO A 67 -9.87 13.09 -8.93
CA PRO A 67 -9.98 14.49 -8.53
C PRO A 67 -11.45 14.85 -8.71
N THR A 68 -12.11 15.19 -7.60
CA THR A 68 -13.46 15.73 -7.64
C THR A 68 -13.29 17.17 -8.10
N GLU A 69 -13.54 17.41 -9.38
CA GLU A 69 -13.56 18.75 -9.96
C GLU A 69 -14.59 19.61 -9.18
N PRO A 70 -14.21 20.81 -8.70
CA PRO A 70 -15.15 21.69 -8.02
C PRO A 70 -16.10 22.29 -9.05
N ARG A 71 -17.39 22.09 -8.82
CA ARG A 71 -18.50 22.78 -9.48
C ARG A 71 -18.36 24.30 -9.28
N ALA A 72 -17.78 24.98 -10.26
CA ALA A 72 -17.86 26.43 -10.38
C ALA A 72 -19.10 26.77 -11.21
N ALA A 73 -20.08 27.36 -10.54
CA ALA A 73 -21.21 28.03 -11.16
C ALA A 73 -20.74 29.36 -11.75
N ALA A 74 -21.14 29.63 -13.00
CA ALA A 74 -21.32 30.98 -13.55
C ALA A 74 -22.33 30.88 -14.70
#